data_AF-A0A955QWR8-F1
#
_entry.id   AF-A0A955QWR8-F1
#
_cell.length_a   1.000
_cell.length_b   1.000
_cell.length_c   1.000
_cell.angle_alpha   90.00
_cell.angle_beta   90.00
_cell.angle_gamma   90.00
#
_symmetry.space_group_name_H-M   'P 1'
#
loop_
_entity.id
_entity.type
_entity.pdbx_description
1 polymer ?
#
loop_
_entity_poly.entity_id
_entity_poly.type
_entity_poly.pdbx_seq_one_letter_code
_entity_poly.pdbx_strand_id
1 'polypeptide(L)'
;MWTPSYGHEGEAGSISGESTNVSLNIRLSRKAIHPPKSLLVSTLHIPDIPIAKPIVGPPPQSAILEDDDRHRLMVLTVGDNGDLIAYMLDTIDLTPHLSALRAHIMNRSCATDRMEITGGLGCIALCVKEILETEILL
;
A
#
# COMPACT_ATOMS: atom_id res chain seq x y z
N MET A 1 -28.41 -60.19 22.94
CA MET A 1 -28.01 -59.29 21.83
C MET A 1 -27.54 -57.99 22.43
N TRP A 2 -26.23 -57.74 22.41
CA TRP A 2 -25.60 -56.44 22.70
C TRP A 2 -24.28 -56.42 21.93
N THR A 3 -24.11 -55.47 21.02
CA THR A 3 -22.91 -55.24 20.20
C THR A 3 -22.08 -54.10 20.81
N PRO A 4 -20.73 -54.15 20.73
CA PRO A 4 -19.87 -53.15 21.32
C PRO A 4 -19.61 -51.93 20.41
N SER A 5 -19.31 -50.83 21.11
CA SER A 5 -18.58 -49.61 20.80
C SER A 5 -18.01 -49.38 19.39
N TYR A 6 -18.36 -48.23 18.81
CA TYR A 6 -17.47 -47.44 17.95
C TYR A 6 -17.41 -46.02 18.52
N GLY A 7 -16.38 -45.74 19.31
CA GLY A 7 -15.87 -44.39 19.45
C GLY A 7 -14.90 -44.19 18.29
N HIS A 8 -15.24 -43.31 17.34
CA HIS A 8 -14.30 -42.89 16.31
C HIS A 8 -13.85 -41.48 16.62
N GLU A 9 -12.53 -41.38 16.69
CA GLU A 9 -11.72 -40.19 16.83
C GLU A 9 -11.96 -39.24 15.67
N GLY A 10 -11.81 -37.94 15.94
CA GLY A 10 -11.93 -36.92 14.91
C GLY A 10 -12.20 -35.54 15.49
N GLU A 11 -11.40 -35.11 16.47
CA GLU A 11 -11.11 -33.68 16.62
C GLU A 11 -10.42 -33.24 15.33
N ALA A 12 -11.22 -32.88 14.33
CA ALA A 12 -10.79 -31.96 13.31
C ALA A 12 -10.68 -30.60 14.01
N GLY A 13 -9.53 -30.38 14.65
CA GLY A 13 -9.06 -29.04 14.92
C GLY A 13 -9.05 -28.32 13.58
N SER A 14 -10.09 -27.52 13.36
CA SER A 14 -10.11 -26.53 12.32
C SER A 14 -8.93 -25.62 12.60
N ILE A 15 -7.81 -25.88 11.93
CA ILE A 15 -6.82 -24.85 11.67
C ILE A 15 -7.59 -23.89 10.78
N SER A 16 -8.29 -22.94 11.40
CA SER A 16 -8.56 -21.66 10.78
C SER A 16 -7.20 -21.21 10.29
N GLY A 17 -6.96 -21.38 8.99
CA GLY A 17 -5.88 -20.68 8.32
C GLY A 17 -6.16 -19.23 8.64
N GLU A 18 -5.43 -18.71 9.61
CA GLU A 18 -5.44 -17.29 9.93
C GLU A 18 -4.85 -16.66 8.69
N SER A 19 -5.73 -16.24 7.78
CA SER A 19 -5.38 -15.27 6.76
C SER A 19 -4.90 -14.07 7.56
N THR A 20 -3.59 -14.00 7.81
CA THR A 20 -2.95 -12.82 8.37
C THR A 20 -3.15 -11.75 7.34
N ASN A 21 -4.29 -11.07 7.43
CA ASN A 21 -4.66 -9.99 6.54
C ASN A 21 -3.67 -8.87 6.83
N VAL A 22 -2.64 -8.75 6.00
CA VAL A 22 -1.57 -7.78 6.20
C VAL A 22 -2.17 -6.40 6.03
N SER A 23 -2.36 -5.66 7.13
CA SER A 23 -2.83 -4.29 7.03
C SER A 23 -1.65 -3.33 6.89
N LEU A 24 -1.78 -2.39 5.95
CA LEU A 24 -0.75 -1.40 5.69
C LEU A 24 -1.06 -0.09 6.37
N ASN A 25 -0.05 0.49 7.00
CA ASN A 25 -0.06 1.81 7.58
C ASN A 25 0.59 2.82 6.62
N ILE A 26 0.02 4.02 6.51
CA ILE A 26 0.56 5.11 5.69
C ILE A 26 1.14 6.18 6.61
N ARG A 27 2.46 6.43 6.47
CA ARG A 27 3.12 7.56 7.14
C ARG A 27 3.56 8.60 6.13
N LEU A 28 3.01 9.80 6.25
CA LEU A 28 3.36 10.94 5.40
C LEU A 28 4.60 11.68 5.93
N SER A 29 5.41 12.19 5.00
CA SER A 29 6.61 12.98 5.28
C SER A 29 6.63 14.24 4.42
N ARG A 30 7.03 15.36 5.02
CA ARG A 30 7.27 16.63 4.30
C ARG A 30 8.63 16.68 3.59
N LYS A 31 9.51 15.71 3.88
CA LYS A 31 10.79 15.54 3.19
C LYS A 31 10.61 14.51 2.09
N ALA A 32 11.19 14.79 0.93
CA ALA A 32 11.37 13.79 -0.10
C ALA A 32 12.31 12.70 0.43
N ILE A 33 11.84 11.46 0.44
CA ILE A 33 12.58 10.29 0.90
C ILE A 33 13.04 9.53 -0.33
N HIS A 34 14.36 9.40 -0.44
CA HIS A 34 15.03 8.57 -1.44
C HIS A 34 15.74 7.46 -0.69
N PRO A 35 15.20 6.23 -0.66
CA PRO A 35 15.86 5.12 0.00
C PRO A 35 17.25 4.87 -0.62
N PRO A 36 18.25 4.43 0.17
CA PRO A 36 19.54 4.05 -0.37
C PRO A 36 19.38 2.85 -1.32
N LYS A 37 20.16 2.83 -2.41
CA LYS A 37 20.05 1.81 -3.46
C LYS A 37 20.18 0.37 -2.96
N SER A 38 20.90 0.16 -1.86
CA SER A 38 21.06 -1.15 -1.23
C SER A 38 19.78 -1.73 -0.63
N LEU A 39 18.75 -0.92 -0.41
CA LEU A 39 17.45 -1.33 0.10
C LEU A 39 16.37 -1.39 -1.00
N LEU A 40 16.69 -0.99 -2.23
CA LEU A 40 15.73 -0.97 -3.32
C LEU A 40 15.70 -2.33 -4.01
N VAL A 41 14.52 -2.93 -4.07
CA VAL A 41 14.26 -4.07 -4.95
C VAL A 41 14.03 -3.56 -6.37
N SER A 42 13.22 -2.51 -6.51
CA SER A 42 12.92 -1.88 -7.80
C SER A 42 12.45 -0.44 -7.63
N THR A 43 12.37 0.28 -8.75
CA THR A 43 11.89 1.66 -8.79
C THR A 43 10.97 1.81 -9.99
N LEU A 44 9.81 2.43 -9.77
CA LEU A 44 8.81 2.66 -10.78
C LEU A 44 8.50 4.15 -10.86
N HIS A 45 8.67 4.72 -12.05
CA HIS A 45 8.22 6.07 -12.36
C HIS A 45 6.78 6.01 -12.86
N ILE A 46 5.90 6.77 -12.22
CA ILE A 46 4.47 6.81 -12.54
C ILE A 46 4.16 8.20 -13.10
N PRO A 47 4.26 8.39 -14.43
CA PRO A 47 4.03 9.68 -15.06
C PRO A 47 2.54 10.03 -15.04
N ASP A 48 2.27 11.32 -15.24
CA ASP A 48 0.94 11.89 -15.50
C ASP A 48 -0.06 11.71 -14.35
N ILE A 49 0.41 11.58 -13.11
CA ILE A 49 -0.46 11.57 -11.93
C ILE A 49 -0.48 12.98 -11.31
N PRO A 50 -1.56 13.75 -11.46
CA PRO A 50 -1.68 15.06 -10.83
C PRO A 50 -1.78 14.92 -9.30
N ILE A 51 -0.86 15.56 -8.58
CA ILE A 51 -0.82 15.54 -7.11
C ILE A 51 -1.35 16.88 -6.58
N ALA A 52 -2.55 16.87 -6.01
CA ALA A 52 -3.13 18.04 -5.38
C ALA A 52 -2.30 18.51 -4.18
N LYS A 53 -2.11 19.83 -4.05
CA LYS A 53 -1.53 20.45 -2.86
C LYS A 53 -2.63 20.65 -1.79
N PRO A 54 -2.35 20.37 -0.51
CA PRO A 54 -3.30 20.62 0.56
C PRO A 54 -3.57 22.13 0.72
N ILE A 55 -4.73 22.49 1.27
CA ILE A 55 -5.09 23.91 1.53
C ILE A 55 -4.22 24.51 2.64
N VAL A 56 -3.86 23.72 3.66
CA VAL A 56 -3.15 24.17 4.85
C VAL A 56 -1.80 23.46 4.98
N GLY A 57 -0.74 24.24 5.20
CA GLY A 57 0.62 23.74 5.43
C GLY A 57 1.34 23.28 4.15
N PRO A 58 2.64 22.93 4.27
CA PRO A 58 3.39 22.42 3.13
C PRO A 58 2.89 21.02 2.74
N PRO A 59 2.82 20.71 1.43
CA PRO A 59 2.43 19.38 0.96
C PRO A 59 3.40 18.31 1.47
N PRO A 60 2.92 17.10 1.81
CA PRO A 60 3.81 15.97 1.95
C PRO A 60 4.54 15.71 0.63
N GLN A 61 5.80 15.30 0.73
CA GLN A 61 6.67 14.97 -0.39
C GLN A 61 6.88 13.46 -0.52
N SER A 62 6.62 12.70 0.54
CA SER A 62 6.66 11.25 0.51
C SER A 62 5.58 10.60 1.38
N ALA A 63 5.21 9.38 1.03
CA ALA A 63 4.40 8.47 1.82
C ALA A 63 5.14 7.14 1.97
N ILE A 64 5.24 6.63 3.18
CA ILE A 64 5.81 5.31 3.48
C ILE A 64 4.63 4.36 3.73
N LEU A 65 4.62 3.24 3.03
CA LEU A 65 3.70 2.12 3.28
C LEU A 65 4.48 1.06 4.05
N GLU A 66 4.03 0.76 5.26
CA GLU A 66 4.63 -0.22 6.16
C GLU A 66 3.56 -1.11 6.78
N ASP A 67 3.85 -2.38 7.05
CA ASP A 67 2.93 -3.29 7.73
C ASP A 67 2.82 -2.97 9.24
N ASP A 68 2.06 -3.78 9.97
CA ASP A 68 1.86 -3.62 11.42
C ASP A 68 3.14 -3.86 12.24
N ASP A 69 4.09 -4.64 11.72
CA ASP A 69 5.41 -4.86 12.32
C ASP A 69 6.43 -3.75 11.94
N ARG A 70 5.95 -2.70 11.25
CA ARG A 70 6.75 -1.58 10.72
C ARG A 70 7.79 -2.00 9.67
N HIS A 71 7.59 -3.15 9.03
CA HIS A 71 8.33 -3.50 7.85
C HIS A 71 7.88 -2.59 6.70
N ARG A 72 8.81 -1.80 6.18
CA ARG A 72 8.54 -0.87 5.08
C ARG A 72 8.57 -1.61 3.76
N LEU A 73 7.46 -1.54 3.04
CA LEU A 73 7.26 -2.26 1.78
C LEU A 73 7.49 -1.33 0.59
N MET A 74 7.08 -0.07 0.72
CA MET A 74 7.17 0.90 -0.36
C MET A 74 7.32 2.33 0.17
N VAL A 75 8.02 3.16 -0.60
CA VAL A 75 8.02 4.61 -0.42
C VAL A 75 7.55 5.27 -1.72
N LEU A 76 6.47 6.05 -1.63
CA LEU A 76 6.05 6.96 -2.68
C LEU A 76 6.72 8.32 -2.44
N THR A 77 7.29 8.92 -3.48
CA THR A 77 7.92 10.23 -3.40
C THR A 77 7.55 11.06 -4.61
N VAL A 78 7.20 12.32 -4.37
CA VAL A 78 7.03 13.32 -5.42
C VAL A 78 8.41 13.77 -5.87
N GLY A 79 8.76 13.51 -7.12
CA GLY A 79 9.99 13.99 -7.74
C GLY A 79 9.95 15.48 -8.02
N ASP A 80 11.12 16.07 -8.30
CA ASP A 80 11.27 17.52 -8.53
C ASP A 80 10.42 18.04 -9.71
N ASN A 81 10.17 17.18 -10.70
CA ASN A 81 9.35 17.50 -11.87
C ASN A 81 7.84 17.35 -11.63
N GLY A 82 7.43 16.95 -10.41
CA GLY A 82 6.05 16.64 -10.06
C GLY A 82 5.62 15.20 -10.35
N ASP A 83 6.51 14.38 -10.94
CA ASP A 83 6.26 12.96 -11.18
C ASP A 83 6.19 12.17 -9.87
N LEU A 84 5.38 11.11 -9.85
CA LEU A 84 5.33 10.19 -8.72
C LEU A 84 6.34 9.06 -8.93
N ILE A 85 7.19 8.82 -7.94
CA ILE A 85 8.17 7.74 -7.94
C ILE A 85 7.80 6.76 -6.82
N ALA A 86 7.63 5.49 -7.16
CA ALA A 86 7.48 4.40 -6.21
C ALA A 86 8.81 3.66 -6.05
N TYR A 87 9.32 3.60 -4.83
CA TYR A 87 10.48 2.82 -4.43
C TYR A 87 10.00 1.56 -3.71
N MET A 88 10.20 0.39 -4.31
CA MET A 88 9.85 -0.89 -3.71
C MET A 88 11.01 -1.37 -2.84
N LEU A 89 10.72 -1.63 -1.57
CA LEU A 89 11.69 -2.04 -0.55
C LEU A 89 11.63 -3.54 -0.25
N ASP A 90 10.57 -4.19 -0.71
CA ASP A 90 10.35 -5.63 -0.63
C ASP A 90 9.98 -6.18 -2.01
N THR A 91 9.79 -7.49 -2.14
CA THR A 91 9.41 -8.20 -3.37
C THR A 91 7.94 -7.95 -3.73
N ILE A 92 7.58 -6.69 -3.93
CA ILE A 92 6.30 -6.21 -4.41
C ILE A 92 6.51 -5.61 -5.81
N ASP A 93 5.60 -5.92 -6.74
CA ASP A 93 5.60 -5.30 -8.06
C ASP A 93 4.26 -4.60 -8.34
N LEU A 94 4.31 -3.27 -8.37
CA LEU A 94 3.14 -2.43 -8.67
C LEU A 94 2.91 -2.27 -10.19
N THR A 95 3.90 -2.63 -11.01
CA THR A 95 3.88 -2.43 -12.48
C THR A 95 2.64 -3.03 -13.15
N PRO A 96 2.24 -4.31 -12.89
CA PRO A 96 1.06 -4.88 -13.53
C PRO A 96 -0.26 -4.22 -13.10
N HIS A 97 -0.27 -3.49 -11.98
CA HIS A 97 -1.46 -2.86 -11.40
C HIS A 97 -1.58 -1.36 -11.71
N LEU A 98 -0.72 -0.79 -12.56
CA LEU A 98 -0.74 0.64 -12.88
C LEU A 98 -2.07 1.13 -13.49
N SER A 99 -2.73 0.31 -14.29
CA SER A 99 -4.04 0.64 -14.85
C SER A 99 -5.12 0.73 -13.77
N ALA A 100 -5.16 -0.26 -12.86
CA ALA A 100 -6.05 -0.28 -11.70
C ALA A 100 -5.77 0.92 -10.78
N LEU A 101 -4.50 1.22 -10.51
CA LEU A 101 -4.09 2.37 -9.70
C LEU A 101 -4.60 3.68 -10.28
N ARG A 102 -4.43 3.90 -11.59
CA ARG A 102 -4.94 5.09 -12.26
C ARG A 102 -6.46 5.19 -12.16
N ALA A 103 -7.17 4.07 -12.34
CA ALA A 103 -8.63 4.04 -12.19
C ALA A 103 -9.05 4.42 -10.75
N HIS A 104 -8.41 3.87 -9.72
CA HIS A 104 -8.67 4.22 -8.32
C HIS A 104 -8.41 5.71 -8.04
N ILE A 105 -7.27 6.24 -8.47
CA ILE A 105 -6.90 7.65 -8.30
C ILE A 105 -7.91 8.59 -8.95
N MET A 106 -8.39 8.26 -10.15
CA MET A 106 -9.41 9.04 -10.85
C MET A 106 -10.76 8.93 -10.16
N ASN A 107 -11.19 7.73 -9.77
CA ASN A 107 -12.46 7.50 -9.08
C ASN A 107 -12.52 8.24 -7.73
N ARG A 108 -11.41 8.30 -7.00
CA ARG A 108 -11.29 9.06 -5.75
C ARG A 108 -11.05 10.56 -5.97
N SER A 109 -10.88 11.01 -7.22
CA SER A 109 -10.59 12.40 -7.55
C SER A 109 -9.37 12.97 -6.80
N CYS A 110 -8.31 12.16 -6.62
CA CYS A 110 -7.11 12.56 -5.86
C CYS A 110 -6.42 13.80 -6.44
N ALA A 111 -6.60 14.07 -7.73
CA ALA A 111 -6.14 15.28 -8.42
C ALA A 111 -6.70 16.58 -7.84
N THR A 112 -7.85 16.50 -7.18
CA THR A 112 -8.57 17.62 -6.55
C THR A 112 -8.70 17.47 -5.05
N ASP A 113 -8.18 16.39 -4.47
CA ASP A 113 -8.24 16.16 -3.03
C ASP A 113 -7.27 17.10 -2.31
N ARG A 114 -7.83 18.15 -1.72
CA ARG A 114 -7.08 19.14 -0.95
C ARG A 114 -7.32 19.02 0.55
N MET A 115 -7.72 17.83 1.02
CA MET A 115 -7.88 17.56 2.46
C MET A 115 -6.73 18.16 3.26
N GLU A 116 -7.10 18.85 4.33
CA GLU A 116 -6.15 19.52 5.21
C GLU A 116 -5.21 18.44 5.76
N ILE A 117 -3.92 18.56 5.46
CA ILE A 117 -2.79 17.71 5.91
C ILE A 117 -2.36 16.58 4.95
N THR A 118 -3.27 15.81 4.35
CA THR A 118 -2.88 14.67 3.49
C THR A 118 -2.59 15.07 2.05
N GLY A 119 -3.39 16.00 1.51
CA GLY A 119 -3.35 16.39 0.09
C GLY A 119 -3.48 15.21 -0.88
N GLY A 120 -3.18 15.46 -2.16
CA GLY A 120 -3.30 14.46 -3.21
C GLY A 120 -2.37 13.25 -3.01
N LEU A 121 -1.19 13.44 -2.42
CA LEU A 121 -0.27 12.32 -2.16
C LEU A 121 -0.83 11.33 -1.14
N GLY A 122 -1.52 11.81 -0.10
CA GLY A 122 -2.19 10.93 0.86
C GLY A 122 -3.32 10.14 0.21
N CYS A 123 -4.12 10.77 -0.66
CA CYS A 123 -5.15 10.08 -1.44
C CYS A 123 -4.56 9.00 -2.35
N ILE A 124 -3.47 9.31 -3.06
CA ILE A 124 -2.77 8.35 -3.91
C ILE A 124 -2.20 7.19 -3.08
N ALA A 125 -1.58 7.48 -1.93
CA ALA A 125 -1.06 6.46 -1.03
C ALA A 125 -2.15 5.51 -0.54
N LEU A 126 -3.38 6.01 -0.33
CA LEU A 126 -4.52 5.17 -0.01
C LEU A 126 -4.92 4.26 -1.16
N CYS A 127 -4.94 4.76 -2.41
CA CYS A 127 -5.18 3.92 -3.58
C CYS A 127 -4.12 2.82 -3.74
N VAL A 128 -2.85 3.13 -3.49
CA VAL A 128 -1.76 2.13 -3.52
C VAL A 128 -1.97 1.11 -2.41
N LYS A 129 -2.26 1.55 -1.18
CA LYS A 129 -2.57 0.67 -0.05
C LYS A 129 -3.67 -0.33 -0.42
N GLU A 130 -4.79 0.15 -0.97
CA GLU A 130 -5.91 -0.70 -1.36
C GLU A 130 -5.47 -1.78 -2.36
N ILE A 131 -4.73 -1.41 -3.41
CA ILE A 131 -4.22 -2.38 -4.39
C ILE A 131 -3.28 -3.40 -3.77
N LEU A 132 -2.37 -2.96 -2.89
CA LEU A 132 -1.45 -3.88 -2.23
C LEU A 132 -2.19 -4.89 -1.35
N GLU A 133 -3.16 -4.42 -0.56
CA GLU A 133 -3.95 -5.28 0.35
C GLU A 133 -4.91 -6.21 -0.42
N THR A 134 -5.47 -5.79 -1.56
CA THR A 134 -6.49 -6.57 -2.27
C THR A 134 -6.00 -7.36 -3.47
N GLU A 135 -4.80 -7.09 -3.99
CA GLU A 135 -4.32 -7.74 -5.23
C GLU A 135 -2.93 -8.37 -5.08
N ILE A 136 -2.11 -7.94 -4.12
CA ILE A 136 -0.71 -8.36 -4.01
C ILE A 136 -0.41 -9.15 -2.73
N LEU A 137 -0.94 -8.72 -1.59
CA LEU A 137 -0.65 -9.30 -0.26
C LEU A 137 -1.74 -10.27 0.24
N LEU A 138 -2.62 -10.72 -0.67
CA LEU A 138 -3.69 -11.69 -0.38
C LEU A 138 -3.18 -13.08 0.01
#